data_AF-A0A3E1YER7-F1
#
_entry.id   AF-A0A3E1YER7-F1
#
_cell.length_a   1.000
_cell.length_b   1.000
_cell.length_c   1.000
_cell.angle_alpha   90.00
_cell.angle_beta   90.00
_cell.angle_gamma   90.00
#
_symmetry.space_group_name_H-M   'P 1'
#
loop_
_entity.id
_entity.type
_entity.pdbx_description
1 polymer ?
#
loop_
_entity_poly.entity_id
_entity_poly.type
_entity_poly.pdbx_seq_one_letter_code
_entity_poly.pdbx_strand_id
1 'polypeptide(L)'
;MNDNLNLRGQDNDDPPSWGGVVVGLLLGIGGAFLLYYRYNQFQHINNAAAEITKVEMLIYKVAGKRDIVLLVIYAIVALSGFYLAISNFIRLIKLRSKRDT
;
A
#
# COMPACT_ATOMS: atom_id res chain seq x y z
N MET A 1 -42.59 7.83 17.29
CA MET A 1 -41.90 8.42 16.13
C MET A 1 -40.41 8.28 16.41
N ASN A 2 -39.76 7.31 15.77
CA ASN A 2 -38.36 6.96 15.99
C ASN A 2 -37.50 7.65 14.92
N ASP A 3 -37.05 8.87 15.20
CA ASP A 3 -36.27 9.68 14.25
C ASP A 3 -34.74 9.54 14.44
N ASN A 4 -34.26 8.39 14.94
CA ASN A 4 -32.84 8.23 15.32
C ASN A 4 -32.07 7.16 14.51
N LEU A 5 -32.56 6.76 13.32
CA LEU A 5 -31.88 5.77 12.46
C LEU A 5 -31.02 6.39 11.33
N ASN A 6 -30.81 7.71 11.34
CA ASN A 6 -29.95 8.41 10.37
C ASN A 6 -28.45 8.41 10.74
N LEU A 7 -27.94 7.30 11.29
CA LEU A 7 -26.49 7.04 11.39
C LEU A 7 -25.97 6.24 10.18
N ARG A 8 -26.74 6.16 9.08
CA ARG A 8 -26.28 5.63 7.78
C ARG A 8 -25.73 6.75 6.91
N GLY A 9 -24.61 7.27 7.35
CA GLY A 9 -23.89 8.34 6.66
C GLY A 9 -22.72 8.77 7.53
N GLN A 10 -22.04 7.79 8.14
CA GLN A 10 -20.70 8.04 8.65
C GLN A 10 -19.87 8.29 7.40
N ASP A 11 -19.79 9.56 7.02
CA ASP A 11 -18.81 10.14 6.12
C ASP A 11 -17.42 9.83 6.70
N ASN A 12 -17.01 8.58 6.65
CA ASN A 12 -15.62 8.16 6.79
C ASN A 12 -14.88 8.38 5.46
N ASP A 13 -15.30 9.38 4.68
CA ASP A 13 -14.44 10.01 3.72
C ASP A 13 -13.52 10.93 4.53
N ASP A 14 -12.49 10.34 5.14
CA ASP A 14 -11.41 11.11 5.74
C ASP A 14 -11.03 12.23 4.78
N PRO A 15 -11.03 13.50 5.22
CA PRO A 15 -10.81 14.62 4.34
C PRO A 15 -9.46 14.41 3.65
N PRO A 16 -9.38 14.54 2.31
CA PRO A 16 -8.15 14.31 1.58
C PRO A 16 -7.08 15.24 2.15
N SER A 17 -5.96 14.66 2.55
CA SER A 17 -4.91 15.35 3.28
C SER A 17 -3.55 15.10 2.62
N TRP A 18 -2.66 16.10 2.74
CA TRP A 18 -1.26 15.93 2.32
C TRP A 18 -0.57 14.82 3.12
N GLY A 19 -1.02 14.57 4.36
CA GLY A 19 -0.58 13.42 5.16
C GLY A 19 -0.88 12.09 4.47
N GLY A 20 -2.09 11.91 3.94
CA GLY A 20 -2.45 10.71 3.16
C GLY A 20 -1.61 10.54 1.89
N VAL A 21 -1.25 11.64 1.22
CA VAL A 21 -0.34 11.61 0.05
C VAL A 21 1.05 11.13 0.46
N VAL A 22 1.62 11.69 1.52
CA VAL A 22 2.96 11.34 2.02
C VAL A 22 3.01 9.89 2.50
N VAL A 23 2.00 9.44 3.27
CA VAL A 23 1.92 8.04 3.73
C VAL A 23 1.80 7.08 2.55
N GLY A 24 0.96 7.39 1.56
CA GLY A 24 0.85 6.60 0.34
C GLY A 24 2.17 6.52 -0.42
N LEU A 25 2.90 7.64 -0.54
CA LEU A 25 4.21 7.68 -1.20
C LEU A 25 5.26 6.85 -0.46
N LEU A 26 5.32 6.96 0.87
CA LEU A 26 6.23 6.17 1.69
C LEU A 26 5.93 4.67 1.59
N LEU A 27 4.66 4.28 1.60
CA LEU A 27 4.25 2.89 1.38
C LEU A 27 4.59 2.40 -0.03
N GLY A 28 4.34 3.22 -1.05
CA GLY A 28 4.64 2.90 -2.45
C GLY A 28 6.14 2.69 -2.68
N ILE A 29 6.97 3.66 -2.25
CA ILE A 29 8.42 3.60 -2.36
C ILE A 29 8.99 2.46 -1.50
N GLY A 30 8.49 2.28 -0.27
CA GLY A 30 8.91 1.19 0.62
C GLY A 30 8.61 -0.19 0.02
N GLY A 31 7.41 -0.38 -0.54
CA GLY A 31 7.05 -1.61 -1.25
C GLY A 31 7.92 -1.85 -2.49
N ALA A 32 8.19 -0.81 -3.29
CA ALA A 32 9.05 -0.90 -4.47
C ALA A 32 10.50 -1.23 -4.11
N PHE A 33 11.02 -0.63 -3.03
CA PHE A 33 12.38 -0.89 -2.53
C PHE A 33 12.52 -2.34 -2.04
N LEU A 34 11.54 -2.84 -1.27
CA LEU A 34 11.51 -4.23 -0.82
C LEU A 34 11.41 -5.21 -2.00
N LEU A 35 10.58 -4.90 -3.00
CA LEU A 35 10.47 -5.70 -4.22
C LEU A 35 11.80 -5.75 -4.96
N TYR A 36 12.46 -4.61 -5.17
CA TYR A 36 13.74 -4.54 -5.88
C TYR A 36 14.84 -5.30 -5.15
N TYR A 37 14.97 -5.09 -3.84
CA TYR A 37 15.95 -5.76 -3.00
C TYR A 37 15.77 -7.28 -3.05
N ARG A 38 14.52 -7.75 -2.94
CA ARG A 38 14.22 -9.18 -2.95
C ARG A 38 14.37 -9.80 -4.34
N TYR A 39 14.00 -9.07 -5.39
CA TYR A 39 14.19 -9.50 -6.77
C TYR A 39 15.68 -9.73 -7.07
N ASN A 40 16.54 -8.79 -6.70
CA ASN A 40 17.99 -8.94 -6.86
C ASN A 40 18.57 -10.09 -6.03
N GLN A 41 18.09 -10.33 -4.81
CA GLN A 41 18.51 -11.47 -4.00
C GLN A 41 18.19 -12.81 -4.67
N PHE A 42 16.99 -12.95 -5.25
CA PHE A 42 16.60 -14.19 -5.95
C PHE A 42 17.33 -14.40 -7.27
N GLN A 43 17.69 -13.33 -7.98
CA GLN A 43 18.43 -13.43 -9.26
C GLN A 43 19.91 -13.77 -9.06
N HIS A 44 20.52 -13.33 -7.96
CA HIS A 44 21.97 -13.45 -7.77
C HIS A 44 22.42 -14.57 -6.85
N ILE A 45 21.50 -15.25 -6.14
CA ILE A 45 21.90 -16.28 -5.17
C ILE A 45 20.95 -17.48 -5.25
N ASN A 46 21.36 -18.50 -6.02
CA ASN A 46 20.73 -19.84 -6.06
C ASN A 46 20.69 -20.56 -4.70
N ASN A 47 21.27 -19.99 -3.64
CA ASN A 47 21.43 -20.59 -2.32
C ASN A 47 21.49 -19.58 -1.16
N ALA A 48 20.96 -18.37 -1.32
CA ALA A 48 20.84 -17.51 -0.14
C ALA A 48 19.77 -18.11 0.74
N ALA A 49 20.19 -18.75 1.84
CA ALA A 49 19.43 -18.78 3.08
C ALA A 49 19.16 -17.33 3.47
N ALA A 50 18.21 -16.71 2.76
CA ALA A 50 17.87 -15.33 2.93
C ALA A 50 17.42 -15.21 4.38
N GLU A 51 17.94 -14.22 5.11
CA GLU A 51 17.38 -13.85 6.39
C GLU A 51 15.96 -13.38 6.13
N ILE A 52 15.04 -14.35 6.13
CA ILE A 52 13.62 -14.15 5.92
C ILE A 52 13.11 -13.63 7.26
N THR A 53 12.56 -12.43 7.27
CA THR A 53 11.90 -11.90 8.47
C THR A 53 10.75 -12.83 8.87
N LYS A 54 10.39 -12.88 10.16
CA LYS A 54 9.36 -13.82 10.66
C LYS A 54 8.02 -13.70 9.91
N VAL A 55 7.68 -12.50 9.44
CA VAL A 55 6.47 -12.22 8.65
C VAL A 55 6.58 -12.79 7.23
N GLU A 56 7.71 -12.57 6.56
CA GLU A 56 7.97 -13.16 5.24
C GLU A 56 7.99 -14.69 5.30
N MET A 57 8.48 -15.27 6.38
CA MET A 57 8.53 -16.73 6.56
C MET A 57 7.14 -17.32 6.79
N LEU A 58 6.25 -16.59 7.47
CA LEU A 58 4.84 -16.96 7.59
C LEU A 58 4.17 -16.94 6.21
N ILE A 59 4.36 -15.86 5.45
CA ILE A 59 3.84 -15.72 4.09
C ILE A 59 4.38 -16.85 3.21
N TYR A 60 5.67 -17.14 3.27
CA TYR A 60 6.33 -18.20 2.51
C TYR A 60 5.75 -19.59 2.84
N LYS A 61 5.49 -19.88 4.12
CA LYS A 61 4.85 -21.14 4.55
C LYS A 61 3.42 -21.25 4.05
N VAL A 62 2.62 -20.19 4.17
CA VAL A 62 1.23 -20.16 3.70
C VAL A 62 1.16 -20.27 2.18
N ALA A 63 2.10 -19.65 1.47
CA ALA A 63 2.18 -19.64 0.01
C ALA A 63 2.78 -20.92 -0.61
N GLY A 64 3.11 -21.94 0.19
CA GLY A 64 3.64 -23.20 -0.32
C GLY A 64 5.09 -23.11 -0.83
N LYS A 65 5.93 -22.28 -0.19
CA LYS A 65 7.36 -22.12 -0.49
C LYS A 65 7.66 -21.56 -1.89
N ARG A 66 6.81 -20.64 -2.37
CA ARG A 66 7.00 -19.99 -3.68
C ARG A 66 7.53 -18.57 -3.50
N ASP A 67 8.79 -18.35 -3.90
CA ASP A 67 9.46 -17.05 -3.83
C ASP A 67 8.75 -15.95 -4.64
N ILE A 68 8.13 -16.34 -5.75
CA ILE A 68 7.29 -15.47 -6.59
C ILE A 68 6.13 -14.85 -5.79
N VAL A 69 5.59 -15.53 -4.78
CA VAL A 69 4.44 -15.03 -4.04
C VAL A 69 4.83 -13.84 -3.15
N LEU A 70 6.04 -13.85 -2.57
CA LEU A 70 6.57 -12.70 -1.83
C LEU A 70 6.75 -11.49 -2.73
N LEU A 71 7.28 -11.68 -3.95
CA LEU A 71 7.43 -10.60 -4.93
C LEU A 71 6.07 -10.01 -5.33
N VAL A 72 5.06 -10.85 -5.55
CA VAL A 72 3.70 -10.40 -5.86
C VAL A 72 3.10 -9.60 -4.71
N ILE A 73 3.29 -10.02 -3.47
CA ILE A 73 2.79 -9.29 -2.29
C ILE A 73 3.45 -7.91 -2.20
N TYR A 74 4.77 -7.82 -2.38
CA TYR A 74 5.45 -6.52 -2.39
C TYR A 74 5.01 -5.63 -3.55
N ALA A 75 4.73 -6.21 -4.72
CA ALA A 75 4.19 -5.47 -5.86
C ALA A 75 2.81 -4.89 -5.53
N ILE A 76 1.93 -5.68 -4.91
CA ILE A 76 0.61 -5.24 -4.48
C ILE A 76 0.72 -4.11 -3.46
N VAL A 77 1.57 -4.25 -2.43
CA VAL A 77 1.79 -3.20 -1.42
C VAL A 77 2.27 -1.90 -2.06
N ALA A 78 3.24 -1.99 -2.99
CA ALA A 78 3.74 -0.83 -3.71
C ALA A 78 2.63 -0.15 -4.52
N LEU A 79 1.87 -0.92 -5.31
CA LEU A 79 0.77 -0.42 -6.13
C LEU A 79 -0.34 0.22 -5.28
N SER A 80 -0.72 -0.41 -4.17
CA SER A 80 -1.71 0.15 -3.23
C SER A 80 -1.23 1.45 -2.60
N GLY A 81 0.06 1.55 -2.23
CA GLY A 81 0.66 2.78 -1.71
C GLY A 81 0.61 3.93 -2.72
N PHE A 82 1.07 3.67 -3.96
CA PHE A 82 1.01 4.68 -5.02
C PHE A 82 -0.42 5.07 -5.38
N TYR A 83 -1.34 4.12 -5.42
CA TYR A 83 -2.75 4.40 -5.65
C TYR A 83 -3.33 5.32 -4.57
N LEU A 84 -3.03 5.06 -3.29
CA LEU A 84 -3.48 5.89 -2.17
C LEU A 84 -2.88 7.30 -2.24
N ALA A 85 -1.61 7.43 -2.63
CA ALA A 85 -0.98 8.74 -2.84
C ALA A 85 -1.65 9.53 -3.97
N ILE A 86 -1.83 8.90 -5.14
CA ILE A 86 -2.41 9.54 -6.33
C ILE A 86 -3.86 9.93 -6.07
N SER A 87 -4.66 9.04 -5.47
CA SER A 87 -6.07 9.31 -5.17
C SER A 87 -6.24 10.48 -4.20
N ASN A 88 -5.44 10.56 -3.13
CA ASN A 88 -5.44 11.70 -2.22
C ASN A 88 -4.99 13.00 -2.91
N PHE A 89 -3.97 12.92 -3.77
CA PHE A 89 -3.47 14.08 -4.51
C PHE A 89 -4.51 14.65 -5.48
N ILE A 90 -5.19 13.80 -6.25
CA ILE A 90 -6.26 14.21 -7.18
C ILE A 90 -7.42 14.85 -6.40
N ARG A 91 -7.82 14.27 -5.26
CA ARG A 91 -8.87 14.83 -4.40
C ARG A 91 -8.48 16.22 -3.87
N LEU A 92 -7.23 16.42 -3.45
CA LEU A 92 -6.72 17.72 -3.00
C LEU A 92 -6.74 18.79 -4.10
N ILE A 93 -6.31 18.45 -5.33
CA ILE A 93 -6.34 19.38 -6.46
C ILE A 93 -7.78 19.78 -6.78
N LYS A 94 -8.70 18.81 -6.82
CA LYS A 94 -10.12 19.05 -7.10
C LYS A 94 -10.76 19.97 -6.05
N LEU A 95 -10.41 19.79 -4.77
CA LEU A 95 -10.87 20.68 -3.69
C LEU A 95 -10.30 22.10 -3.80
N ARG A 96 -9.02 22.26 -4.17
CA ARG A 96 -8.43 23.57 -4.41
C ARG A 96 -9.16 24.28 -5.55
N SER A 97 -9.33 23.61 -6.69
CA SER A 97 -10.00 24.18 -7.87
C SER A 97 -11.43 24.64 -7.60
N LYS A 98 -12.18 23.96 -6.72
CA LYS A 98 -13.55 24.34 -6.35
C LYS A 98 -13.61 25.56 -5.41
N ARG A 99 -12.53 25.85 -4.69
CA ARG A 99 -12.45 27.03 -3.80
C ARG A 99 -12.22 28.33 -4.60
N ASP A 100 -11.58 28.21 -5.75
CA ASP A 100 -11.17 29.35 -6.58
C ASP A 100 -12.24 29.77 -7.62
N THR A 101 -13.40 29.11 -7.63
CA THR A 101 -14.60 29.42 -8.45
C THR A 101 -15.78 29.81 -7.57
#